data_AF-L8TUC5-F1
#
_entry.id   AF-L8TUC5-F1
#
_cell.length_a   1.000
_cell.length_b   1.000
_cell.length_c   1.000
_cell.angle_alpha   90.00
_cell.angle_beta   90.00
_cell.angle_gamma   90.00
#
_symmetry.space_group_name_H-M   'P 1'
#
loop_
_entity.id
_entity.type
_entity.pdbx_description
1 polymer ?
#
loop_
_entity_poly.entity_id
_entity_poly.type
_entity_poly.pdbx_seq_one_letter_code
_entity_poly.pdbx_strand_id
1 'polypeptide(L)'
;MTPLFYGLVPERATTKPQYPPIFLFHIDRMHGSHIMLDVVPHRYEVLVENDPYAVLTAVKDYGITRLMVPDEHAEHDLSYVERAPLGWTDLRYLRENLRSVYAYGQENGFARSSDIEITSADPRLEESVTQVLRPEESIKVFSDATEESLAKKMIGETSLEDLEALTPIVAERMNEVRAEERARLLADRVGRRNAEGNITQAYRKLSVDDGLSRLVP
;
A
#
# COMPACT_ATOMS: atom_id res chain seq x y z
N MET A 1 -17.51 17.71 0.70
CA MET A 1 -16.43 18.23 1.58
C MET A 1 -15.13 17.63 1.05
N THR A 2 -14.20 18.44 0.53
CA THR A 2 -12.91 17.93 0.02
C THR A 2 -12.01 17.62 1.22
N PRO A 3 -11.36 16.45 1.31
CA PRO A 3 -10.42 16.18 2.39
C PRO A 3 -9.20 17.10 2.20
N LEU A 4 -9.16 18.19 2.96
CA LEU A 4 -8.09 19.17 2.95
C LEU A 4 -7.03 18.77 3.99
N PHE A 5 -6.35 17.65 3.79
CA PHE A 5 -5.36 17.15 4.76
C PHE A 5 -4.26 18.19 5.03
N TYR A 6 -3.66 18.74 3.96
CA TYR A 6 -2.74 19.88 4.06
C TYR A 6 -3.45 21.23 3.94
N GLY A 7 -4.65 21.29 3.35
CA GLY A 7 -5.38 22.56 3.21
C GLY A 7 -5.93 23.12 4.53
N LEU A 8 -6.08 22.28 5.56
CA LEU A 8 -6.49 22.70 6.90
C LEU A 8 -5.30 23.12 7.78
N VAL A 9 -4.12 22.51 7.57
CA VAL A 9 -2.89 22.81 8.31
C VAL A 9 -1.69 22.73 7.34
N PRO A 10 -1.42 23.79 6.56
CA PRO A 10 -0.38 23.79 5.53
C PRO A 10 1.02 23.54 6.09
N GLU A 11 1.28 23.91 7.34
CA GLU A 11 2.56 23.74 8.01
C GLU A 11 2.95 22.26 8.16
N ARG A 12 1.98 21.33 8.12
CA ARG A 12 2.26 19.87 8.11
C ARG A 12 3.09 19.43 6.92
N ALA A 13 3.00 20.13 5.78
CA ALA A 13 3.81 19.79 4.61
C ALA A 13 5.31 20.07 4.80
N THR A 14 5.68 20.89 5.80
CA THR A 14 7.05 21.41 5.95
C THR A 14 7.68 21.16 7.33
N THR A 15 6.89 21.01 8.39
CA THR A 15 7.40 20.95 9.78
C THR A 15 7.32 19.57 10.43
N LYS A 16 6.28 18.80 10.10
CA LYS A 16 6.04 17.42 10.54
C LYS A 16 5.29 16.71 9.42
N PRO A 17 5.99 16.13 8.41
CA PRO A 17 5.33 15.46 7.32
C PRO A 17 4.47 14.31 7.87
N GLN A 18 3.17 14.57 7.98
CA GLN A 18 2.18 13.52 8.21
C GLN A 18 1.74 13.07 6.83
N TYR A 19 1.85 11.78 6.56
CA TYR A 19 1.33 11.21 5.32
C TYR A 19 -0.19 11.05 5.44
N PRO A 20 -0.95 11.13 4.33
CA PRO A 20 -2.32 10.64 4.33
C PRO A 20 -2.30 9.16 4.73
N PRO A 21 -3.34 8.67 5.43
CA PRO A 21 -3.42 7.24 5.74
C PRO A 21 -3.45 6.43 4.45
N ILE A 22 -2.50 5.49 4.31
CA ILE A 22 -2.41 4.55 3.20
C ILE A 22 -3.01 3.23 3.68
N PHE A 23 -4.07 2.77 3.02
CA PHE A 23 -4.67 1.48 3.30
C PHE A 23 -4.13 0.44 2.32
N LEU A 24 -3.81 -0.74 2.84
CA LEU A 24 -3.44 -1.91 2.05
C LEU A 24 -4.49 -2.99 2.24
N PHE A 25 -5.21 -3.31 1.17
CA PHE A 25 -6.18 -4.40 1.16
C PHE A 25 -5.49 -5.70 0.76
N HIS A 26 -5.44 -6.64 1.69
CA HIS A 26 -4.95 -8.00 1.48
C HIS A 26 -6.13 -8.87 1.05
N ILE A 27 -6.01 -9.52 -0.10
CA ILE A 27 -7.09 -10.37 -0.66
C ILE A 27 -6.81 -11.84 -0.30
N ASP A 28 -7.82 -12.53 0.25
CA ASP A 28 -7.79 -13.92 0.78
C ASP A 28 -6.90 -14.17 1.99
N ARG A 29 -5.71 -13.59 2.03
CA ARG A 29 -4.73 -13.78 3.10
C ARG A 29 -3.85 -12.55 3.24
N MET A 30 -3.24 -12.41 4.41
CA MET A 30 -2.20 -11.41 4.63
C MET A 30 -0.91 -11.78 3.87
N HIS A 31 -0.16 -10.75 3.43
CA HIS A 31 1.06 -10.88 2.62
C HIS A 31 2.31 -10.31 3.31
N GLY A 32 2.48 -10.57 4.61
CA GLY A 32 3.55 -10.01 5.44
C GLY A 32 3.27 -8.58 5.89
N SER A 33 3.99 -8.13 6.92
CA SER A 33 3.80 -6.77 7.45
C SER A 33 4.41 -5.70 6.56
N HIS A 34 3.64 -4.64 6.29
CA HIS A 34 4.06 -3.50 5.46
C HIS A 34 4.41 -2.26 6.28
N ILE A 35 4.64 -2.44 7.58
CA ILE A 35 4.92 -1.37 8.54
C ILE A 35 6.07 -0.44 8.12
N MET A 36 7.07 -0.98 7.43
CA MET A 36 8.25 -0.22 6.99
C MET A 36 7.97 0.73 5.81
N LEU A 37 6.78 0.64 5.20
CA LEU A 37 6.30 1.53 4.13
C LEU A 37 5.34 2.61 4.67
N ASP A 38 5.37 2.89 5.97
CA ASP A 38 4.49 3.83 6.64
C ASP A 38 2.98 3.49 6.51
N VAL A 39 2.66 2.21 6.26
CA VAL A 39 1.29 1.66 6.38
C VAL A 39 1.02 1.40 7.86
N VAL A 40 0.92 2.50 8.63
CA VAL A 40 0.85 2.47 10.09
C VAL A 40 -0.27 3.34 10.64
N PRO A 41 -0.98 2.88 11.69
CA PRO A 41 -0.78 1.61 12.40
C PRO A 41 -1.40 0.41 11.65
N HIS A 42 -1.12 -0.82 12.11
CA HIS A 42 -1.56 -2.09 11.48
C HIS A 42 -3.06 -2.14 11.09
N ARG A 43 -3.92 -1.33 11.70
CA ARG A 43 -5.34 -1.16 11.29
C ARG A 43 -5.54 -0.62 9.87
N TYR A 44 -4.47 -0.20 9.18
CA TYR A 44 -4.50 0.17 7.76
C TYR A 44 -4.14 -0.99 6.82
N GLU A 45 -3.70 -2.14 7.36
CA GLU A 45 -3.66 -3.41 6.64
C GLU A 45 -5.00 -4.15 6.88
N VAL A 46 -5.79 -4.29 5.82
CA VAL A 46 -7.17 -4.80 5.88
C VAL A 46 -7.25 -6.11 5.12
N LEU A 47 -7.59 -7.20 5.81
CA LEU A 47 -7.88 -8.48 5.16
C LEU A 47 -9.30 -8.48 4.61
N VAL A 48 -9.46 -8.85 3.34
CA VAL A 48 -10.74 -8.97 2.65
C VAL A 48 -10.80 -10.30 1.91
N GLU A 49 -11.99 -10.89 1.85
CA GLU A 49 -12.24 -12.09 1.05
C GLU A 49 -12.01 -11.81 -0.44
N ASN A 50 -11.61 -12.83 -1.21
CA ASN A 50 -11.56 -12.76 -2.68
C ASN A 50 -12.95 -12.85 -3.29
N ASP A 51 -13.71 -11.79 -3.02
CA ASP A 51 -15.01 -11.50 -3.59
C ASP A 51 -15.03 -10.00 -3.97
N PRO A 52 -15.30 -9.66 -5.24
CA PRO A 52 -15.27 -8.27 -5.68
C PRO A 52 -16.28 -7.40 -4.93
N TYR A 53 -17.38 -7.97 -4.41
CA TYR A 53 -18.33 -7.21 -3.60
C TYR A 53 -17.80 -6.93 -2.18
N ALA A 54 -17.13 -7.90 -1.55
CA ALA A 54 -16.43 -7.70 -0.28
C ALA A 54 -15.35 -6.61 -0.38
N VAL A 55 -14.52 -6.64 -1.42
CA VAL A 55 -13.49 -5.60 -1.65
C VAL A 55 -14.12 -4.23 -1.89
N LEU A 56 -15.17 -4.16 -2.71
CA LEU A 56 -15.92 -2.93 -2.95
C LEU A 56 -16.49 -2.34 -1.65
N THR A 57 -17.05 -3.21 -0.80
CA THR A 57 -17.59 -2.83 0.51
C THR A 57 -16.50 -2.27 1.41
N ALA A 58 -15.33 -2.91 1.46
CA ALA A 58 -14.19 -2.41 2.23
C ALA A 58 -13.72 -1.04 1.72
N VAL A 59 -13.58 -0.84 0.42
CA VAL A 59 -13.22 0.47 -0.18
C VAL A 59 -14.19 1.57 0.27
N LYS A 60 -15.49 1.26 0.29
CA LYS A 60 -16.54 2.18 0.76
C LYS A 60 -16.45 2.43 2.28
N ASP A 61 -16.37 1.38 3.09
CA ASP A 61 -16.45 1.48 4.57
C ASP A 61 -15.24 2.23 5.15
N TYR A 62 -14.07 2.07 4.54
CA TYR A 62 -12.87 2.84 4.89
C TYR A 62 -12.81 4.24 4.25
N GLY A 63 -13.83 4.62 3.47
CA GLY A 63 -13.94 5.95 2.87
C GLY A 63 -12.83 6.26 1.87
N ILE A 64 -12.36 5.25 1.13
CA ILE A 64 -11.26 5.40 0.19
C ILE A 64 -11.69 6.34 -0.96
N THR A 65 -10.89 7.38 -1.18
CA THR A 65 -11.15 8.38 -2.24
C THR A 65 -10.14 8.32 -3.38
N ARG A 66 -9.06 7.57 -3.22
CA ARG A 66 -8.04 7.32 -4.26
C ARG A 66 -7.69 5.84 -4.19
N LEU A 67 -7.85 5.14 -5.31
CA LEU A 67 -7.70 3.70 -5.37
C LEU A 67 -6.54 3.33 -6.30
N MET A 68 -5.75 2.33 -5.89
CA MET A 68 -4.79 1.66 -6.75
C MET A 68 -5.17 0.20 -6.87
N VAL A 69 -5.21 -0.32 -8.10
CA VAL A 69 -5.53 -1.72 -8.40
C VAL A 69 -4.43 -2.37 -9.24
N PRO A 70 -4.18 -3.68 -9.12
CA PRO A 70 -3.30 -4.38 -10.04
C PRO A 70 -3.81 -4.27 -11.48
N ASP A 71 -2.89 -4.00 -12.41
CA ASP A 71 -3.25 -3.89 -13.82
C ASP A 71 -3.50 -5.26 -14.45
N GLU A 72 -2.90 -6.32 -13.89
CA GLU A 72 -2.96 -7.70 -14.35
C GLU A 72 -4.29 -8.39 -14.04
N HIS A 73 -5.05 -7.90 -13.04
CA HIS A 73 -6.36 -8.43 -12.70
C HIS A 73 -7.32 -8.41 -13.90
N ALA A 74 -8.16 -9.44 -14.00
CA ALA A 74 -9.16 -9.51 -15.04
C ALA A 74 -10.21 -8.40 -14.88
N GLU A 75 -10.77 -7.95 -16.00
CA GLU A 75 -11.95 -7.09 -15.97
C GLU A 75 -13.18 -7.95 -15.69
N HIS A 76 -13.86 -7.62 -14.59
CA HIS A 76 -15.15 -8.19 -14.23
C HIS A 76 -16.26 -7.20 -14.58
N ASP A 77 -17.32 -7.73 -15.21
CA ASP A 77 -18.55 -6.96 -15.38
C ASP A 77 -19.15 -6.58 -14.02
N LEU A 78 -19.57 -5.32 -13.87
CA LEU A 78 -20.07 -4.76 -12.61
C LEU A 78 -21.45 -5.32 -12.19
N SER A 79 -22.02 -6.26 -12.94
CA SER A 79 -23.26 -6.95 -12.55
C SER A 79 -23.16 -7.70 -11.23
N TYR A 80 -21.95 -8.01 -10.71
CA TYR A 80 -21.82 -8.54 -9.35
C TYR A 80 -22.38 -7.58 -8.29
N VAL A 81 -22.26 -6.26 -8.53
CA VAL A 81 -22.81 -5.23 -7.66
C VAL A 81 -24.33 -5.17 -7.77
N GLU A 82 -24.86 -5.29 -8.99
CA GLU A 82 -26.30 -5.26 -9.23
C GLU A 82 -27.02 -6.46 -8.61
N ARG A 83 -26.34 -7.61 -8.48
CA ARG A 83 -26.85 -8.81 -7.80
C ARG A 83 -26.89 -8.68 -6.28
N ALA A 84 -26.16 -7.74 -5.69
CA ALA A 84 -26.12 -7.56 -4.25
C ALA A 84 -27.32 -6.73 -3.74
N PRO A 85 -27.82 -6.99 -2.51
CA PRO A 85 -28.89 -6.20 -1.91
C PRO A 85 -28.51 -4.72 -1.86
N LEU A 86 -29.25 -3.89 -2.60
CA LEU A 86 -29.00 -2.44 -2.74
C LEU A 86 -27.62 -2.09 -3.30
N GLY A 87 -26.91 -2.99 -3.99
CA GLY A 87 -25.54 -2.71 -4.46
C GLY A 87 -25.44 -1.49 -5.40
N TRP A 88 -26.53 -1.11 -6.06
CA TRP A 88 -26.59 0.13 -6.84
C TRP A 88 -26.27 1.39 -6.01
N THR A 89 -26.58 1.42 -4.71
CA THR A 89 -26.22 2.55 -3.83
C THR A 89 -24.73 2.59 -3.57
N ASP A 90 -24.09 1.43 -3.45
CA ASP A 90 -22.67 1.31 -3.17
C ASP A 90 -21.85 1.69 -4.40
N LEU A 91 -22.27 1.21 -5.58
CA LEU A 91 -21.68 1.62 -6.85
C LEU A 91 -21.81 3.14 -7.06
N ARG A 92 -22.99 3.70 -6.77
CA ARG A 92 -23.23 5.14 -6.88
C ARG A 92 -22.34 5.93 -5.91
N TYR A 93 -22.25 5.49 -4.65
CA TYR A 93 -21.38 6.12 -3.65
C TYR A 93 -19.94 6.17 -4.14
N LEU A 94 -19.40 5.06 -4.65
CA LEU A 94 -18.01 4.99 -5.11
C LEU A 94 -17.77 5.85 -6.35
N ARG A 95 -18.69 5.86 -7.32
CA ARG A 95 -18.62 6.76 -8.48
C ARG A 95 -18.61 8.25 -8.10
N GLU A 96 -19.31 8.62 -7.03
CA GLU A 96 -19.36 10.01 -6.56
C GLU A 96 -18.17 10.40 -5.66
N ASN A 97 -17.57 9.44 -4.95
CA ASN A 97 -16.54 9.71 -3.94
C ASN A 97 -15.10 9.37 -4.36
N LEU A 98 -14.88 8.38 -5.24
CA LEU A 98 -13.57 8.10 -5.81
C LEU A 98 -13.14 9.25 -6.72
N ARG A 99 -12.03 9.88 -6.39
CA ARG A 99 -11.45 11.03 -7.10
C ARG A 99 -10.46 10.64 -8.16
N SER A 100 -9.77 9.52 -7.97
CA SER A 100 -8.79 9.01 -8.90
C SER A 100 -8.58 7.52 -8.69
N VAL A 101 -8.45 6.79 -9.79
CA VAL A 101 -8.09 5.37 -9.79
C VAL A 101 -6.86 5.20 -10.68
N TYR A 102 -5.90 4.40 -10.22
CA TYR A 102 -4.71 4.06 -10.99
C TYR A 102 -4.49 2.55 -11.00
N ALA A 103 -4.02 2.02 -12.13
CA ALA A 103 -3.49 0.68 -12.23
C ALA A 103 -1.98 0.69 -11.96
N TYR A 104 -1.47 -0.35 -11.29
CA TYR A 104 -0.04 -0.61 -11.13
C TYR A 104 0.30 -2.02 -11.61
N GLY A 105 1.49 -2.20 -12.20
CA GLY A 105 1.97 -3.54 -12.54
C GLY A 105 2.46 -4.28 -11.29
N GLN A 106 1.80 -5.37 -10.93
CA GLN A 106 2.13 -6.17 -9.75
C GLN A 106 3.48 -6.89 -9.88
N GLU A 107 3.82 -7.39 -11.08
CA GLU A 107 5.05 -8.16 -11.27
C GLU A 107 6.28 -7.27 -11.43
N ASN A 108 6.24 -6.33 -12.37
CA ASN A 108 7.41 -5.55 -12.78
C ASN A 108 7.31 -4.06 -12.43
N GLY A 109 6.19 -3.60 -11.86
CA GLY A 109 5.96 -2.19 -11.54
C GLY A 109 5.52 -1.33 -12.74
N PHE A 110 5.19 -1.93 -13.89
CA PHE A 110 4.75 -1.25 -15.10
C PHE A 110 3.34 -1.67 -15.50
N ALA A 111 2.38 -0.77 -15.32
CA ALA A 111 1.03 -0.97 -15.86
C ALA A 111 1.06 -0.99 -17.41
N ARG A 112 0.19 -1.79 -18.02
CA ARG A 112 0.00 -1.81 -19.48
C ARG A 112 -0.51 -0.45 -19.93
N SER A 113 0.04 0.05 -21.04
CA SER A 113 -0.31 1.37 -21.60
C SER A 113 -0.22 2.50 -20.55
N SER A 114 0.82 2.47 -19.72
CA SER A 114 1.06 3.48 -18.69
C SER A 114 1.11 4.89 -19.27
N ASP A 115 0.49 5.84 -18.57
CA ASP A 115 0.46 7.26 -18.89
C ASP A 115 1.17 8.13 -17.83
N ILE A 116 1.65 7.50 -16.76
CA ILE A 116 2.39 8.13 -15.66
C ILE A 116 3.65 7.30 -15.39
N GLU A 117 4.80 7.95 -15.32
CA GLU A 117 6.07 7.34 -14.93
C GLU A 117 6.65 8.09 -13.73
N ILE A 118 7.12 7.32 -12.74
CA ILE A 118 7.75 7.85 -11.53
C ILE A 118 9.09 7.14 -11.35
N THR A 119 10.15 7.92 -11.26
CA THR A 119 11.50 7.43 -10.92
C THR A 119 11.92 8.03 -9.58
N SER A 120 12.27 7.19 -8.62
CA SER A 120 12.86 7.64 -7.35
C SER A 120 14.37 7.63 -7.44
N ALA A 121 15.00 8.79 -7.19
CA ALA A 121 16.44 8.92 -7.04
C ALA A 121 16.90 8.82 -5.57
N ASP A 122 15.97 8.61 -4.64
CA ASP A 122 16.29 8.53 -3.21
C ASP A 122 16.53 7.08 -2.79
N PRO A 123 17.75 6.71 -2.36
CA PRO A 123 18.05 5.34 -1.94
C PRO A 123 17.24 4.89 -0.72
N ARG A 124 16.73 5.82 0.09
CA ARG A 124 15.92 5.51 1.29
C ARG A 124 14.62 4.79 0.96
N LEU A 125 14.03 5.05 -0.22
CA LEU A 125 12.83 4.34 -0.67
C LEU A 125 13.06 2.82 -0.71
N GLU A 126 14.22 2.42 -1.22
CA GLU A 126 14.57 1.01 -1.40
C GLU A 126 14.94 0.33 -0.08
N GLU A 127 15.39 1.08 0.93
CA GLU A 127 15.64 0.56 2.28
C GLU A 127 14.35 0.04 2.91
N SER A 128 13.28 0.84 2.89
CA SER A 128 11.96 0.44 3.41
C SER A 128 11.41 -0.82 2.73
N VAL A 129 11.51 -0.90 1.40
CA VAL A 129 11.06 -2.11 0.66
C VAL A 129 11.91 -3.33 1.01
N THR A 130 13.23 -3.14 1.14
CA THR A 130 14.13 -4.22 1.56
C THR A 130 13.76 -4.74 2.94
N GLN A 131 13.41 -3.86 3.87
CA GLN A 131 13.01 -4.19 5.23
C GLN A 131 11.65 -4.92 5.30
N VAL A 132 10.70 -4.63 4.41
CA VAL A 132 9.48 -5.45 4.27
C VAL A 132 9.82 -6.87 3.81
N LEU A 133 10.74 -7.01 2.86
CA LEU A 133 11.14 -8.31 2.30
C LEU A 133 12.13 -9.09 3.20
N ARG A 134 12.68 -8.44 4.24
CA ARG A 134 13.57 -9.01 5.25
C ARG A 134 13.02 -8.75 6.66
N PRO A 135 11.88 -9.36 7.02
CA PRO A 135 11.24 -9.10 8.30
C PRO A 135 12.14 -9.42 9.50
N GLU A 136 13.06 -10.38 9.37
CA GLU A 136 14.05 -10.71 10.40
C GLU A 136 15.01 -9.54 10.69
N GLU A 137 15.41 -8.80 9.66
CA GLU A 137 16.23 -7.60 9.82
C GLU A 137 15.43 -6.47 10.48
N SER A 138 14.16 -6.29 10.11
CA SER A 138 13.25 -5.31 10.75
C SER A 138 13.03 -5.60 12.23
N ILE A 139 12.75 -6.85 12.58
CA ILE A 139 12.59 -7.31 13.97
C ILE A 139 13.86 -7.02 14.78
N LYS A 140 15.03 -7.31 14.22
CA LYS A 140 16.31 -7.00 14.85
C LYS A 140 16.48 -5.49 15.05
N VAL A 141 16.17 -4.68 14.03
CA VAL A 141 16.24 -3.21 14.11
C VAL A 141 15.35 -2.69 15.24
N PHE A 142 14.15 -3.22 15.39
CA PHE A 142 13.23 -2.83 16.46
C PHE A 142 13.73 -3.26 17.84
N SER A 143 14.21 -4.50 17.95
CA SER A 143 14.68 -5.08 19.21
C SER A 143 15.97 -4.44 19.72
N ASP A 144 16.86 -4.03 18.81
CA ASP A 144 18.14 -3.38 19.13
C ASP A 144 18.01 -1.85 19.23
N ALA A 145 16.81 -1.29 19.08
CA ALA A 145 16.60 0.15 19.09
C ALA A 145 16.90 0.77 20.46
N THR A 146 17.55 1.92 20.45
CA THR A 146 17.78 2.77 21.61
C THR A 146 17.16 4.15 21.40
N GLU A 147 16.92 4.90 22.48
CA GLU A 147 16.46 6.30 22.39
C GLU A 147 17.38 7.14 21.48
N GLU A 148 18.69 6.94 21.57
CA GLU A 148 19.67 7.61 20.71
C GLU A 148 19.49 7.24 19.24
N SER A 149 19.22 5.96 18.94
CA SER A 149 18.99 5.50 17.57
C SER A 149 17.71 6.06 16.97
N LEU A 150 16.64 6.17 17.77
CA LEU A 150 15.35 6.75 17.38
C LEU A 150 15.50 8.24 17.06
N ALA A 151 16.19 8.98 17.94
CA ALA A 151 16.46 10.41 17.76
C ALA A 151 17.28 10.72 16.49
N LYS A 152 18.07 9.75 16.00
CA LYS A 152 18.88 9.90 14.77
C LYS A 152 18.20 9.39 13.51
N LYS A 153 17.36 8.35 13.59
CA LYS A 153 16.85 7.62 12.41
C LYS A 153 15.40 7.92 12.05
N MET A 154 14.54 8.28 13.00
CA MET A 154 13.10 8.32 12.75
C MET A 154 12.57 9.74 12.53
N ILE A 155 11.83 9.91 11.43
CA ILE A 155 10.95 11.05 11.23
C ILE A 155 9.65 10.73 11.99
N GLY A 156 9.47 11.27 13.20
CA GLY A 156 8.22 11.11 13.93
C GLY A 156 8.37 11.01 15.45
N GLU A 157 7.25 10.82 16.13
CA GLU A 157 7.15 10.69 17.59
C GLU A 157 7.21 9.21 18.04
N THR A 158 7.84 8.33 17.24
CA THR A 158 7.99 6.91 17.55
C THR A 158 8.84 6.71 18.80
N SER A 159 8.30 5.98 19.77
CA SER A 159 8.94 5.64 21.04
C SER A 159 9.48 4.20 21.05
N LEU A 160 10.27 3.85 22.06
CA LEU A 160 10.68 2.47 22.28
C LEU A 160 9.47 1.56 22.61
N GLU A 161 8.47 2.08 23.33
CA GLU A 161 7.23 1.36 23.64
C GLU A 161 6.46 1.01 22.35
N ASP A 162 6.43 1.91 21.38
CA ASP A 162 5.86 1.62 20.07
C ASP A 162 6.61 0.45 19.39
N LEU A 163 7.94 0.46 19.39
CA LEU A 163 8.73 -0.61 18.78
C LEU A 163 8.56 -1.96 19.49
N GLU A 164 8.48 -1.95 20.82
CA GLU A 164 8.18 -3.14 21.62
C GLU A 164 6.80 -3.73 21.24
N ALA A 165 5.79 -2.89 21.03
CA ALA A 165 4.45 -3.32 20.60
C ALA A 165 4.41 -3.80 19.14
N LEU A 166 5.21 -3.20 18.25
CA LEU A 166 5.24 -3.55 16.83
C LEU A 166 6.05 -4.82 16.53
N THR A 167 7.08 -5.11 17.32
CA THR A 167 7.93 -6.30 17.14
C THR A 167 7.16 -7.61 17.06
N PRO A 168 6.27 -7.98 18.02
CA PRO A 168 5.52 -9.23 17.94
C PRO A 168 4.57 -9.26 16.72
N ILE A 169 3.99 -8.12 16.33
CA ILE A 169 3.11 -8.03 15.16
C ILE A 169 3.87 -8.39 13.87
N VAL A 170 5.10 -7.89 13.70
CA VAL A 170 5.93 -8.25 12.55
C VAL A 170 6.37 -9.72 12.61
N ALA A 171 6.73 -10.20 13.81
CA ALA A 171 7.19 -11.57 14.01
C ALA A 171 6.10 -12.61 13.68
N GLU A 172 4.85 -12.38 14.07
CA GLU A 172 3.72 -13.27 13.76
C GLU A 172 3.48 -13.40 12.25
N ARG A 173 3.81 -12.36 11.48
CA ARG A 173 3.51 -12.26 10.04
C ARG A 173 4.70 -12.55 9.14
N MET A 174 5.89 -12.78 9.69
CA MET A 174 7.14 -12.94 8.92
C MET A 174 7.14 -14.15 7.96
N ASN A 175 6.25 -15.12 8.19
CA ASN A 175 6.14 -16.35 7.39
C ASN A 175 4.91 -16.38 6.47
N GLU A 176 4.12 -15.31 6.39
CA GLU A 176 2.97 -15.20 5.47
C GLU A 176 3.40 -15.26 3.99
N VAL A 177 4.60 -14.76 3.69
CA VAL A 177 5.30 -14.92 2.42
C VAL A 177 6.53 -15.77 2.64
N ARG A 178 6.74 -16.81 1.84
CA ARG A 178 7.88 -17.73 1.99
C ARG A 178 9.23 -17.03 1.75
N ALA A 179 10.28 -17.47 2.44
CA ALA A 179 11.61 -16.88 2.32
C ALA A 179 12.17 -16.92 0.89
N GLU A 180 11.92 -18.00 0.15
CA GLU A 180 12.34 -18.13 -1.25
C GLU A 180 11.64 -17.11 -2.14
N GLU A 181 10.37 -16.84 -1.87
CA GLU A 181 9.60 -15.84 -2.60
C GLU A 181 10.10 -14.43 -2.32
N ARG A 182 10.38 -14.10 -1.05
CA ARG A 182 10.98 -12.81 -0.68
C ARG A 182 12.35 -12.62 -1.34
N ALA A 183 13.18 -13.65 -1.36
CA ALA A 183 14.48 -13.62 -2.02
C ALA A 183 14.35 -13.41 -3.54
N ARG A 184 13.37 -14.06 -4.19
CA ARG A 184 13.05 -13.85 -5.61
C ARG A 184 12.65 -12.40 -5.87
N LEU A 185 11.74 -11.83 -5.07
CA LEU A 185 11.27 -10.45 -5.20
C LEU A 185 12.42 -9.44 -5.01
N LEU A 186 13.32 -9.67 -4.06
CA LEU A 186 14.51 -8.85 -3.87
C LEU A 186 15.44 -8.89 -5.09
N ALA A 187 15.72 -10.09 -5.62
CA ALA A 187 16.58 -10.25 -6.78
C ALA A 187 16.00 -9.57 -8.03
N ASP A 188 14.70 -9.75 -8.28
CA ASP A 188 13.99 -9.07 -9.36
C ASP A 188 14.05 -7.54 -9.20
N ARG A 189 13.81 -7.04 -7.99
CA ARG A 189 13.86 -5.60 -7.70
C ARG A 189 15.25 -4.99 -7.94
N VAL A 190 16.32 -5.70 -7.59
CA VAL A 190 17.70 -5.29 -7.90
C VAL A 190 17.94 -5.26 -9.41
N GLY A 191 17.46 -6.27 -10.15
CA GLY A 191 17.60 -6.36 -11.60
C GLY A 191 16.87 -5.26 -12.38
N ARG A 192 15.87 -4.62 -11.76
CA ARG A 192 15.08 -3.52 -12.35
C ARG A 192 15.70 -2.13 -12.18
N ARG A 193 16.79 -2.00 -11.43
CA ARG A 193 17.45 -0.71 -11.26
C ARG A 193 18.08 -0.25 -12.56
N ASN A 194 17.94 1.03 -12.88
CA ASN A 194 18.60 1.64 -14.03
C ASN A 194 20.12 1.78 -13.80
N ALA A 195 20.84 2.35 -14.77
CA ALA A 195 22.30 2.50 -14.69
C ALA A 195 22.75 3.38 -13.49
N GLU A 196 21.90 4.28 -13.03
CA GLU A 196 22.12 5.14 -11.86
C GLU A 196 21.70 4.48 -10.54
N GLY A 197 21.16 3.26 -10.58
CA GLY A 197 20.69 2.52 -9.39
C GLY A 197 19.25 2.85 -8.97
N ASN A 198 18.53 3.64 -9.76
CA ASN A 198 17.18 4.10 -9.46
C ASN A 198 16.12 3.11 -9.94
N ILE A 199 14.97 3.09 -9.27
CA ILE A 199 13.80 2.32 -9.72
C ILE A 199 12.78 3.24 -10.36
N THR A 200 12.29 2.81 -11.52
CA THR A 200 11.18 3.42 -12.25
C THR A 200 9.96 2.52 -12.13
N GLN A 201 8.81 3.13 -11.83
CA GLN A 201 7.50 2.49 -11.86
C GLN A 201 6.60 3.27 -12.81
N ALA A 202 5.71 2.57 -13.50
CA ALA A 202 4.77 3.18 -14.43
C ALA A 202 3.34 2.76 -14.09
N TYR A 203 2.44 3.74 -14.12
CA TYR A 203 1.05 3.62 -13.72
C TYR A 203 0.16 4.02 -14.88
N ARG A 204 -1.08 3.52 -14.85
CA ARG A 204 -2.11 3.92 -15.80
C ARG A 204 -3.27 4.54 -15.05
N LYS A 205 -3.70 5.74 -15.43
CA LYS A 205 -4.95 6.31 -14.91
C LYS A 205 -6.14 5.55 -15.47
N LEU A 206 -7.08 5.18 -14.60
CA LEU A 206 -8.31 4.47 -14.96
C LEU A 206 -9.54 5.36 -14.73
N SER A 207 -10.63 5.03 -15.43
CA SER A 207 -11.96 5.47 -14.98
C SER A 207 -12.34 4.77 -13.67
N VAL A 208 -13.35 5.28 -12.96
CA VAL A 208 -13.81 4.62 -11.73
C VAL A 208 -14.29 3.20 -12.02
N ASP A 209 -15.12 3.03 -13.06
CA ASP A 209 -15.70 1.73 -13.40
C ASP A 209 -14.63 0.73 -13.85
N ASP A 210 -13.62 1.17 -14.63
CA ASP A 210 -12.49 0.33 -15.00
C ASP A 210 -11.69 -0.14 -13.77
N GLY A 211 -11.56 0.73 -12.76
CA GLY A 211 -10.96 0.38 -11.47
C GLY A 211 -11.76 -0.69 -10.72
N LEU A 212 -13.06 -0.43 -10.56
CA LEU A 212 -13.96 -1.33 -9.83
C LEU A 212 -14.08 -2.70 -10.52
N SER A 213 -13.92 -2.76 -11.85
CA SER A 213 -13.89 -4.03 -12.58
C SER A 213 -12.66 -4.91 -12.26
N ARG A 214 -11.65 -4.41 -11.53
CA ARG A 214 -10.35 -5.09 -11.28
C ARG A 214 -10.05 -5.34 -9.81
N LEU A 215 -11.06 -5.31 -8.94
CA LEU A 215 -10.84 -5.35 -7.48
C LEU A 215 -10.25 -6.67 -6.97
N VAL A 216 -10.43 -7.76 -7.71
CA VAL A 216 -9.94 -9.10 -7.35
C VAL A 216 -9.15 -9.72 -8.52
N PRO A 217 -8.27 -10.70 -8.26
CA PRO A 217 -7.51 -11.42 -9.28
C PRO A 217 -8.35 -12.16 -10.32
#